data_AF-A0A535IPB3-F1
#
_entry.id   AF-A0A535IPB3-F1
#
_cell.length_a   1.000
_cell.length_b   1.000
_cell.length_c   1.000
_cell.angle_alpha   90.00
_cell.angle_beta   90.00
_cell.angle_gamma   90.00
#
_symmetry.space_group_name_H-M   'P 1'
#
loop_
_entity.id
_entity.type
_entity.pdbx_description
1 polymer ?
#
loop_
_entity_poly.entity_id
_entity_poly.type
_entity_poly.pdbx_seq_one_letter_code
_entity_poly.pdbx_strand_id
1 'polypeptide(L)'
;MTFLSSSGDNGATDYTDLPATKLSPTATTSFPADDPWVTSVGGTSMIRNGTTIQEKVWNSNGGGSGGGFSDFFTAPAFQKALPASVQSLLKNRRGVPDVAGDADPLTGMVSYQDGTWILAGGTSASAPLWAGLIAIANQMAGHPLGFINPGLYKLSQSSNYTQDFHDITNGNNSVNYKGVTVPGYSAVPGWDPTTGLGTPNAEKLLPDLIAAMK
;
A
#
# COMPACT_ATOMS: atom_id res chain seq x y z
N MET A 1 3.56 19.40 2.08
CA MET A 1 3.30 18.60 0.86
C MET A 1 3.15 17.14 1.27
N THR A 2 2.24 16.40 0.65
CA THR A 2 2.15 14.94 0.80
C THR A 2 2.54 14.31 -0.52
N PHE A 3 3.50 13.38 -0.51
CA PHE A 3 3.86 12.59 -1.67
C PHE A 3 3.33 11.18 -1.50
N LEU A 4 2.59 10.70 -2.49
CA LEU A 4 2.07 9.34 -2.54
C LEU A 4 2.63 8.65 -3.77
N SER A 5 3.06 7.40 -3.61
CA SER A 5 3.54 6.57 -4.72
C SER A 5 2.84 5.22 -4.69
N SER A 6 2.51 4.72 -5.88
CA SER A 6 2.22 3.31 -6.11
C SER A 6 3.39 2.47 -5.59
N SER A 7 3.12 1.39 -4.86
CA SER A 7 4.16 0.50 -4.33
C SER A 7 4.78 -0.41 -5.39
N GLY A 8 4.11 -0.57 -6.53
CA GLY A 8 4.51 -1.42 -7.64
C GLY A 8 3.44 -2.47 -7.94
N ASP A 9 3.50 -3.02 -9.15
CA ASP A 9 2.47 -3.94 -9.69
C ASP A 9 3.03 -5.35 -9.93
N ASN A 10 4.26 -5.60 -9.46
CA ASN A 10 5.03 -6.82 -9.71
C ASN A 10 5.16 -7.71 -8.46
N GLY A 11 4.30 -7.54 -7.45
CA GLY A 11 4.35 -8.32 -6.21
C GLY A 11 5.60 -8.03 -5.38
N ALA A 12 6.24 -9.07 -4.84
CA ALA A 12 7.47 -8.94 -4.05
C ALA A 12 8.73 -8.65 -4.90
N THR A 13 8.60 -8.44 -6.20
CA THR A 13 9.69 -8.08 -7.11
C THR A 13 9.39 -6.77 -7.81
N ASP A 14 10.37 -6.26 -8.55
CA ASP A 14 10.19 -5.16 -9.50
C ASP A 14 11.21 -5.27 -10.65
N TYR A 15 11.13 -4.38 -11.63
CA TYR A 15 12.03 -4.36 -12.77
C TYR A 15 13.48 -4.06 -12.37
N THR A 16 14.42 -4.81 -12.96
CA THR A 16 15.88 -4.64 -12.76
C THR A 16 16.54 -3.86 -13.87
N ASP A 17 15.79 -3.50 -14.90
CA ASP A 17 16.25 -2.82 -16.10
C ASP A 17 15.30 -1.68 -16.47
N LEU A 18 15.86 -0.58 -16.98
CA LEU A 18 15.07 0.59 -17.38
C LEU A 18 13.98 0.31 -18.43
N PRO A 19 14.19 -0.61 -19.40
CA PRO A 19 13.13 -0.99 -20.34
C PRO A 19 11.97 -1.78 -19.73
N ALA A 20 12.02 -2.13 -18.44
CA ALA A 20 11.01 -2.94 -17.77
C ALA A 20 10.77 -4.30 -18.44
N THR A 21 11.85 -5.00 -18.81
CA THR A 21 11.76 -6.31 -19.47
C THR A 21 12.13 -7.47 -18.56
N LYS A 22 12.84 -7.21 -17.45
CA LYS A 22 13.38 -8.23 -16.56
C LYS A 22 13.03 -7.94 -15.10
N LEU A 23 12.18 -8.79 -14.53
CA LEU A 23 11.88 -8.78 -13.10
C LEU A 23 13.09 -9.26 -12.28
N SER A 24 13.22 -8.75 -11.06
CA SER A 24 14.26 -9.18 -10.13
C SER A 24 14.05 -10.65 -9.72
N PRO A 25 15.11 -11.47 -9.73
CA PRO A 25 15.03 -12.87 -9.28
C PRO A 25 14.99 -13.00 -7.75
N THR A 26 15.07 -11.87 -7.02
CA THR A 26 14.98 -11.81 -5.56
C THR A 26 13.99 -10.73 -5.15
N ALA A 27 13.50 -10.79 -3.91
CA ALA A 27 12.58 -9.79 -3.40
C ALA A 27 13.23 -8.39 -3.42
N THR A 28 12.48 -7.39 -3.89
CA THR A 28 12.89 -5.99 -3.96
C THR A 28 11.67 -5.08 -3.86
N THR A 29 11.89 -3.82 -3.51
CA THR A 29 10.87 -2.77 -3.51
C THR A 29 11.07 -1.80 -4.66
N SER A 30 10.00 -1.10 -5.05
CA SER A 30 10.03 -0.07 -6.09
C SER A 30 10.46 1.29 -5.51
N PHE A 31 11.24 2.06 -6.26
CA PHE A 31 11.49 3.48 -5.98
C PHE A 31 10.53 4.35 -6.81
N PRO A 32 9.94 5.44 -6.27
CA PRO A 32 10.21 6.08 -4.98
C PRO A 32 9.35 5.58 -3.82
N ALA A 33 8.61 4.48 -3.96
CA ALA A 33 7.75 3.97 -2.90
C ALA A 33 8.52 3.61 -1.63
N ASP A 34 9.77 3.18 -1.77
CA ASP A 34 10.63 2.81 -0.66
C ASP A 34 11.31 4.00 0.05
N ASP A 35 11.19 5.23 -0.48
CA ASP A 35 11.64 6.46 0.19
C ASP A 35 10.82 6.69 1.49
N PRO A 36 11.46 6.84 2.66
CA PRO A 36 10.77 7.09 3.93
C PRO A 36 9.89 8.34 3.98
N TRP A 37 10.10 9.32 3.08
CA TRP A 37 9.31 10.56 2.98
C TRP A 37 8.10 10.47 2.05
N VAL A 38 7.91 9.31 1.42
CA VAL A 38 6.76 9.01 0.55
C VAL A 38 5.80 8.09 1.30
N THR A 39 4.50 8.38 1.20
CA THR A 39 3.46 7.42 1.60
C THR A 39 3.27 6.42 0.47
N SER A 40 3.76 5.19 0.67
CA SER A 40 3.62 4.12 -0.30
C SER A 40 2.22 3.50 -0.22
N VAL A 41 1.58 3.32 -1.37
CA VAL A 41 0.23 2.77 -1.50
C VAL A 41 0.28 1.45 -2.26
N GLY A 42 -0.01 0.36 -1.56
CA GLY A 42 -0.17 -0.98 -2.12
C GLY A 42 -1.58 -1.29 -2.60
N GLY A 43 -1.79 -2.56 -2.91
CA GLY A 43 -2.95 -3.04 -3.64
C GLY A 43 -3.73 -4.17 -2.96
N THR A 44 -5.05 -4.04 -2.96
CA THR A 44 -6.00 -5.09 -2.60
C THR A 44 -6.83 -5.53 -3.80
N SER A 45 -7.45 -6.70 -3.70
CA SER A 45 -8.59 -7.09 -4.53
C SER A 45 -9.87 -6.88 -3.70
N MET A 46 -10.71 -5.91 -4.08
CA MET A 46 -11.97 -5.62 -3.41
C MET A 46 -13.15 -6.39 -4.01
N ILE A 47 -13.49 -7.53 -3.42
CA ILE A 47 -14.56 -8.41 -3.92
C ILE A 47 -15.88 -8.01 -3.27
N ARG A 48 -16.80 -7.51 -4.09
CA ARG A 48 -18.17 -7.17 -3.66
C ARG A 48 -19.14 -8.32 -3.93
N ASN A 49 -19.74 -8.85 -2.87
CA ASN A 49 -20.81 -9.84 -2.91
C ASN A 49 -22.09 -9.24 -2.32
N GLY A 50 -22.90 -8.60 -3.17
CA GLY A 50 -24.09 -7.86 -2.74
C GLY A 50 -23.72 -6.61 -1.92
N THR A 51 -24.07 -6.62 -0.63
CA THR A 51 -23.70 -5.56 0.32
C THR A 51 -22.41 -5.84 1.08
N THR A 52 -21.89 -7.07 1.01
CA THR A 52 -20.65 -7.46 1.70
C THR A 52 -19.46 -7.16 0.81
N ILE A 53 -18.44 -6.53 1.40
CA ILE A 53 -17.14 -6.32 0.78
C ILE A 53 -16.15 -7.24 1.49
N GLN A 54 -15.37 -7.99 0.71
CA GLN A 54 -14.23 -8.75 1.19
C GLN A 54 -12.98 -8.23 0.48
N GLU A 55 -11.91 -8.07 1.23
CA GLU A 55 -10.63 -7.64 0.69
C GLU A 55 -9.54 -8.66 0.99
N LYS A 56 -8.63 -8.81 0.04
CA LYS A 56 -7.42 -9.65 0.14
C LYS A 56 -6.28 -8.93 -0.57
N VAL A 57 -5.05 -9.39 -0.36
CA VAL A 57 -3.89 -8.92 -1.12
C VAL A 57 -4.14 -9.09 -2.62
N TRP A 58 -3.89 -8.04 -3.40
CA TRP A 58 -3.89 -8.16 -4.86
C TRP A 58 -2.70 -9.01 -5.31
N ASN A 59 -2.98 -10.16 -5.93
CA ASN A 59 -2.00 -11.02 -6.58
C ASN A 59 -2.71 -11.91 -7.62
N SER A 60 -2.89 -11.38 -8.83
CA SER A 60 -3.70 -11.99 -9.88
C SER A 60 -3.15 -11.67 -11.27
N ASN A 61 -3.32 -12.59 -12.23
CA ASN A 61 -2.99 -12.39 -13.65
C ASN A 61 -1.54 -11.90 -13.93
N GLY A 62 -0.58 -12.28 -13.09
CA GLY A 62 0.82 -11.88 -13.24
C GLY A 62 1.15 -10.48 -12.70
N GLY A 63 0.17 -9.78 -12.11
CA GLY A 63 0.38 -8.57 -11.32
C GLY A 63 0.10 -8.81 -9.83
N GLY A 64 0.61 -7.94 -8.98
CA GLY A 64 0.34 -8.01 -7.55
C GLY A 64 0.90 -6.82 -6.79
N SER A 65 0.44 -6.65 -5.56
CA SER A 65 0.83 -5.54 -4.70
C SER A 65 2.34 -5.52 -4.45
N GLY A 66 2.98 -4.45 -4.88
CA GLY A 66 4.36 -4.13 -4.55
C GLY A 66 4.56 -4.08 -3.05
N GLY A 67 5.55 -4.79 -2.53
CA GLY A 67 5.77 -4.80 -1.09
C GLY A 67 6.97 -5.63 -0.65
N GLY A 68 7.58 -5.22 0.44
CA GLY A 68 8.82 -5.79 0.94
C GLY A 68 9.60 -4.80 1.79
N PHE A 69 10.92 -4.84 1.67
CA PHE A 69 11.83 -4.03 2.49
C PHE A 69 12.89 -3.39 1.61
N SER A 70 13.12 -2.08 1.77
CA SER A 70 14.14 -1.34 1.03
C SER A 70 15.54 -1.89 1.28
N ASP A 71 16.34 -2.00 0.22
CA ASP A 71 17.78 -2.31 0.33
C ASP A 71 18.64 -1.07 0.61
N PHE A 72 18.06 0.13 0.53
CA PHE A 72 18.77 1.40 0.66
C PHE A 72 18.40 2.17 1.93
N PHE A 73 17.12 2.21 2.28
CA PHE A 73 16.62 3.04 3.37
C PHE A 73 16.39 2.24 4.63
N THR A 74 16.93 2.75 5.75
CA THR A 74 16.68 2.18 7.07
C THR A 74 15.25 2.45 7.52
N ALA A 75 14.74 1.62 8.45
CA ALA A 75 13.42 1.80 9.05
C ALA A 75 13.30 3.19 9.69
N PRO A 76 12.38 4.05 9.23
CA PRO A 76 12.14 5.35 9.82
C PRO A 76 11.53 5.22 11.22
N ALA A 77 11.64 6.27 12.03
CA ALA A 77 11.21 6.25 13.43
C ALA A 77 9.75 5.79 13.62
N PHE A 78 8.85 6.18 12.71
CA PHE A 78 7.44 5.80 12.77
C PHE A 78 7.21 4.29 12.55
N GLN A 79 8.07 3.60 11.81
CA GLN A 79 8.02 2.13 11.66
C GLN A 79 8.69 1.39 12.81
N LYS A 80 9.56 2.04 13.60
CA LYS A 80 10.21 1.40 14.77
C LYS A 80 9.23 1.10 15.92
N ALA A 81 8.05 1.73 15.90
CA ALA A 81 6.99 1.49 16.86
C ALA A 81 6.13 0.25 16.53
N LEU A 82 6.29 -0.35 15.34
CA LEU A 82 5.54 -1.56 14.97
C LEU A 82 5.90 -2.73 15.89
N PRO A 83 5.01 -3.72 16.07
CA PRO A 83 5.21 -4.86 16.97
C PRO A 83 6.52 -5.62 16.72
N ALA A 84 7.05 -6.28 17.75
CA ALA A 84 8.34 -7.00 17.68
C ALA A 84 8.39 -8.08 16.58
N SER A 85 7.25 -8.72 16.29
CA SER A 85 7.10 -9.65 15.16
C SER A 85 7.42 -8.98 13.82
N VAL A 86 6.91 -7.77 13.62
CA VAL A 86 7.15 -6.93 12.44
C VAL A 86 8.58 -6.40 12.43
N GLN A 87 9.12 -5.95 13.56
CA GLN A 87 10.53 -5.50 13.65
C GLN A 87 11.52 -6.58 13.21
N SER A 88 11.24 -7.83 13.57
CA SER A 88 12.06 -8.99 13.20
C SER A 88 12.09 -9.22 11.68
N LEU A 89 11.00 -8.88 10.98
CA LEU A 89 10.92 -8.94 9.52
C LEU A 89 11.61 -7.74 8.86
N LEU A 90 11.38 -6.52 9.39
CA LEU A 90 11.98 -5.28 8.87
C LEU A 90 13.51 -5.34 8.88
N LYS A 91 14.11 -5.88 9.95
CA LYS A 91 15.57 -5.87 10.16
C LYS A 91 16.17 -4.46 9.99
N ASN A 92 15.50 -3.45 10.55
CA ASN A 92 15.86 -2.04 10.45
C ASN A 92 15.88 -1.47 9.01
N ARG A 93 15.08 -2.01 8.09
CA ARG A 93 14.87 -1.49 6.73
C ARG A 93 13.47 -0.88 6.60
N ARG A 94 13.29 0.11 5.72
CA ARG A 94 11.96 0.69 5.41
C ARG A 94 11.08 -0.39 4.80
N GLY A 95 9.97 -0.72 5.46
CA GLY A 95 8.99 -1.70 4.97
C GLY A 95 7.96 -1.05 4.07
N VAL A 96 7.57 -1.67 2.97
CA VAL A 96 6.63 -1.17 1.96
C VAL A 96 5.46 -2.15 1.81
N PRO A 97 4.21 -1.71 1.61
CA PRO A 97 3.73 -0.32 1.55
C PRO A 97 3.39 0.26 2.95
N ASP A 98 2.94 1.51 3.01
CA ASP A 98 2.41 2.10 4.24
C ASP A 98 0.91 1.83 4.40
N VAL A 99 0.16 1.89 3.30
CA VAL A 99 -1.30 1.68 3.24
C VAL A 99 -1.65 0.98 1.92
N ALA A 100 -2.90 0.60 1.71
CA ALA A 100 -3.36 0.01 0.46
C ALA A 100 -4.70 0.57 -0.02
N GLY A 101 -5.06 0.27 -1.27
CA GLY A 101 -6.39 0.46 -1.83
C GLY A 101 -6.65 -0.56 -2.93
N ASP A 102 -7.85 -0.58 -3.49
CA ASP A 102 -8.16 -1.50 -4.57
C ASP A 102 -7.23 -1.27 -5.78
N ALA A 103 -6.65 -2.36 -6.27
CA ALA A 103 -5.64 -2.38 -7.31
C ALA A 103 -5.84 -3.52 -8.31
N ASP A 104 -6.64 -4.54 -7.99
CA ASP A 104 -6.81 -5.67 -8.88
C ASP A 104 -7.62 -5.28 -10.12
N PRO A 105 -7.10 -5.43 -11.35
CA PRO A 105 -7.87 -5.14 -12.56
C PRO A 105 -9.19 -5.93 -12.67
N LEU A 106 -9.33 -7.05 -11.94
CA LEU A 106 -10.56 -7.84 -11.87
C LEU A 106 -11.65 -7.20 -11.00
N THR A 107 -11.29 -6.31 -10.08
CA THR A 107 -12.20 -5.52 -9.23
C THR A 107 -12.09 -4.02 -9.50
N GLY A 108 -11.31 -3.67 -10.52
CA GLY A 108 -10.71 -2.36 -10.70
C GLY A 108 -11.67 -1.21 -10.99
N MET A 109 -11.08 -0.03 -11.03
CA MET A 109 -11.78 1.24 -11.22
C MET A 109 -12.10 1.45 -12.70
N VAL A 110 -13.32 1.91 -12.98
CA VAL A 110 -13.71 2.29 -14.34
C VAL A 110 -13.01 3.59 -14.74
N SER A 111 -12.31 3.57 -15.86
CA SER A 111 -11.56 4.70 -16.41
C SER A 111 -12.00 4.97 -17.86
N TYR A 112 -12.11 6.25 -18.24
CA TYR A 112 -12.40 6.65 -19.61
C TYR A 112 -11.11 7.10 -20.30
N GLN A 113 -10.70 6.37 -21.34
CA GLN A 113 -9.45 6.62 -22.06
C GLN A 113 -9.71 6.47 -23.55
N ASP A 114 -9.24 7.43 -24.35
CA ASP A 114 -9.32 7.44 -25.81
C ASP A 114 -10.70 7.10 -26.39
N GLY A 115 -11.76 7.62 -25.78
CA GLY A 115 -13.12 7.43 -26.24
C GLY A 115 -13.82 6.17 -25.70
N THR A 116 -13.15 5.36 -24.89
CA THR A 116 -13.63 4.07 -24.42
C THR A 116 -13.59 3.95 -22.89
N TRP A 117 -14.52 3.18 -22.33
CA TRP A 117 -14.48 2.79 -20.92
C TRP A 117 -13.67 1.51 -20.76
N ILE A 118 -12.67 1.55 -19.88
CA ILE A 118 -11.84 0.39 -19.52
C ILE A 118 -11.86 0.16 -18.01
N LEU A 119 -11.60 -1.07 -17.60
CA LEU A 119 -11.24 -1.38 -16.21
C LEU A 119 -9.75 -1.14 -16.03
N ALA A 120 -9.41 -0.26 -15.09
CA ALA A 120 -8.05 0.03 -14.68
C ALA A 120 -7.78 -0.58 -13.31
N GLY A 121 -6.56 -1.04 -13.09
CA GLY A 121 -6.06 -1.50 -11.79
C GLY A 121 -4.64 -1.01 -11.60
N GLY A 122 -3.82 -1.85 -10.96
CA GLY A 122 -2.52 -1.46 -10.46
C GLY A 122 -2.61 -0.65 -9.18
N THR A 123 -1.54 -0.68 -8.40
CA THR A 123 -1.29 0.32 -7.35
C THR A 123 -1.22 1.73 -7.92
N SER A 124 -1.02 1.85 -9.24
CA SER A 124 -1.25 3.05 -10.05
C SER A 124 -2.65 3.66 -9.89
N ALA A 125 -3.70 2.85 -9.64
CA ALA A 125 -5.05 3.33 -9.36
C ALA A 125 -5.26 3.63 -7.86
N SER A 126 -4.62 2.85 -6.98
CA SER A 126 -4.74 3.04 -5.53
C SER A 126 -4.05 4.32 -5.03
N ALA A 127 -2.91 4.70 -5.62
CA ALA A 127 -2.19 5.93 -5.26
C ALA A 127 -3.02 7.22 -5.45
N PRO A 128 -3.65 7.47 -6.62
CA PRO A 128 -4.52 8.65 -6.80
C PRO A 128 -5.80 8.57 -5.98
N LEU A 129 -6.33 7.38 -5.67
CA LEU A 129 -7.43 7.21 -4.72
C LEU A 129 -7.04 7.81 -3.35
N TRP A 130 -5.88 7.41 -2.81
CA TRP A 130 -5.37 7.98 -1.57
C TRP A 130 -5.05 9.48 -1.68
N ALA A 131 -4.51 9.94 -2.81
CA ALA A 131 -4.28 11.37 -3.02
C ALA A 131 -5.58 12.19 -2.92
N GLY A 132 -6.69 11.67 -3.45
CA GLY A 132 -8.03 12.25 -3.30
C GLY A 132 -8.49 12.30 -1.84
N LEU A 133 -8.28 11.22 -1.08
CA LEU A 133 -8.60 11.18 0.36
C LEU A 133 -7.79 12.20 1.16
N ILE A 134 -6.50 12.36 0.87
CA ILE A 134 -5.67 13.36 1.55
C ILE A 134 -6.05 14.79 1.13
N ALA A 135 -6.48 15.01 -0.11
CA ALA A 135 -7.02 16.30 -0.53
C ALA A 135 -8.30 16.67 0.26
N ILE A 136 -9.19 15.70 0.49
CA ILE A 136 -10.36 15.87 1.36
C ILE A 136 -9.94 16.17 2.80
N ALA A 137 -8.97 15.43 3.35
CA ALA A 137 -8.47 15.69 4.70
C ALA A 137 -7.83 17.09 4.84
N ASN A 138 -7.08 17.55 3.84
CA ASN A 138 -6.54 18.91 3.81
C ASN A 138 -7.66 19.96 3.83
N GLN A 139 -8.74 19.73 3.07
CA GLN A 139 -9.91 20.60 3.07
C GLN A 139 -10.59 20.62 4.45
N MET A 140 -10.79 19.45 5.07
CA MET A 140 -11.38 19.32 6.40
C MET A 140 -10.53 20.02 7.49
N ALA A 141 -9.20 19.93 7.38
CA ALA A 141 -8.26 20.59 8.30
C ALA A 141 -8.15 22.10 8.09
N GLY A 142 -8.53 22.60 6.91
CA GLY A 142 -8.30 24.00 6.50
C GLY A 142 -6.84 24.31 6.15
N HIS A 143 -5.96 23.31 6.10
CA HIS A 143 -4.56 23.43 5.71
C HIS A 143 -4.00 22.09 5.19
N PRO A 144 -2.88 22.09 4.43
CA PRO A 144 -2.20 20.86 4.06
C PRO A 144 -1.68 20.10 5.29
N LEU A 145 -1.94 18.79 5.38
CA LEU A 145 -1.42 17.93 6.44
C LEU A 145 0.09 17.68 6.32
N GLY A 146 0.63 17.70 5.10
CA GLY A 146 2.06 17.49 4.89
C GLY A 146 2.47 16.02 4.94
N PHE A 147 3.56 15.69 5.63
CA PHE A 147 4.08 14.34 5.67
C PHE A 147 3.30 13.47 6.65
N ILE A 148 2.40 12.62 6.14
CA ILE A 148 1.38 11.94 6.94
C ILE A 148 1.81 10.62 7.60
N ASN A 149 2.95 10.03 7.21
CA ASN A 149 3.35 8.71 7.73
C ASN A 149 3.42 8.68 9.27
N PRO A 150 4.03 9.65 9.98
CA PRO A 150 4.02 9.64 11.45
C PRO A 150 2.62 9.59 12.06
N GLY A 151 1.64 10.29 11.46
CA GLY A 151 0.24 10.25 11.88
C GLY A 151 -0.41 8.89 11.64
N LEU A 152 -0.24 8.31 10.45
CA LEU A 152 -0.77 6.98 10.11
C LEU A 152 -0.26 5.90 11.07
N TYR A 153 1.05 5.89 11.36
CA TYR A 153 1.64 4.91 12.27
C TYR A 153 1.34 5.19 13.75
N LYS A 154 1.02 6.43 14.12
CA LYS A 154 0.47 6.74 15.46
C LYS A 154 -0.92 6.13 15.62
N LEU A 155 -1.77 6.23 14.60
CA LEU A 155 -3.10 5.61 14.59
C LEU A 155 -3.04 4.08 14.60
N SER A 156 -2.05 3.47 13.93
CA SER A 156 -1.87 2.01 13.94
C SER A 156 -1.54 1.42 15.31
N GLN A 157 -1.02 2.24 16.23
CA GLN A 157 -0.77 1.86 17.62
C GLN A 157 -1.94 2.23 18.55
N SER A 158 -3.00 2.84 18.04
CA SER A 158 -4.16 3.25 18.81
C SER A 158 -5.20 2.14 18.92
N SER A 159 -6.10 2.26 19.89
CA SER A 159 -7.28 1.39 19.99
C SER A 159 -8.27 1.54 18.83
N ASN A 160 -8.12 2.56 17.99
CA ASN A 160 -9.00 2.85 16.86
C ASN A 160 -8.53 2.23 15.54
N TYR A 161 -7.40 1.52 15.51
CA TYR A 161 -6.83 0.95 14.28
C TYR A 161 -7.87 0.26 13.37
N THR A 162 -8.69 -0.63 13.94
CA THR A 162 -9.71 -1.38 13.18
C THR A 162 -10.95 -0.56 12.79
N GLN A 163 -11.08 0.66 13.31
CA GLN A 163 -12.10 1.63 12.88
C GLN A 163 -11.59 2.48 11.73
N ASP A 164 -10.30 2.83 11.75
CA ASP A 164 -9.63 3.67 10.75
C ASP A 164 -9.22 2.89 9.50
N PHE A 165 -8.85 1.62 9.67
CA PHE A 165 -8.35 0.77 8.60
C PHE A 165 -9.11 -0.55 8.53
N HIS A 166 -9.34 -1.02 7.30
CA HIS A 166 -9.69 -2.41 7.05
C HIS A 166 -8.39 -3.22 6.93
N ASP A 167 -8.10 -3.98 7.98
CA ASP A 167 -6.91 -4.82 8.10
C ASP A 167 -7.00 -6.03 7.16
N ILE A 168 -6.06 -6.13 6.22
CA ILE A 168 -6.04 -7.21 5.24
C ILE A 168 -5.20 -8.35 5.78
N THR A 169 -5.81 -9.50 6.01
CA THR A 169 -5.11 -10.64 6.63
C THR A 169 -5.12 -11.90 5.76
N ASN A 170 -5.48 -11.77 4.48
CA ASN A 170 -5.59 -12.88 3.55
C ASN A 170 -4.86 -12.58 2.24
N GLY A 171 -4.04 -13.53 1.79
CA GLY A 171 -3.29 -13.45 0.55
C GLY A 171 -1.79 -13.22 0.77
N ASN A 172 -1.08 -13.09 -0.33
CA ASN A 172 0.37 -12.85 -0.36
C ASN A 172 0.74 -12.15 -1.67
N ASN A 173 1.93 -11.56 -1.75
CA ASN A 173 2.44 -10.95 -2.98
C ASN A 173 3.57 -11.78 -3.64
N SER A 174 3.55 -13.11 -3.49
CA SER A 174 4.54 -13.99 -4.13
C SER A 174 4.43 -13.97 -5.64
N VAL A 175 5.57 -14.12 -6.30
CA VAL A 175 5.68 -13.97 -7.75
C VAL A 175 5.98 -15.33 -8.36
N ASN A 176 5.18 -15.74 -9.34
CA ASN A 176 5.46 -16.87 -10.23
C ASN A 176 5.04 -16.50 -11.65
N TYR A 177 5.82 -15.63 -12.29
CA TYR A 177 5.46 -15.00 -13.56
C TYR A 177 6.71 -14.68 -14.38
N LYS A 178 6.60 -14.70 -15.72
CA LYS A 178 7.71 -14.43 -16.67
C LYS A 178 9.00 -15.24 -16.37
N GLY A 179 8.86 -16.48 -15.88
CA GLY A 179 9.99 -17.34 -15.53
C GLY A 179 10.73 -16.94 -14.25
N VAL A 180 10.18 -16.00 -13.47
CA VAL A 180 10.69 -15.59 -12.16
C VAL A 180 9.80 -16.16 -11.07
N THR A 181 10.42 -16.81 -10.09
CA THR A 181 9.76 -17.32 -8.89
C THR A 181 10.41 -16.71 -7.66
N VAL A 182 9.68 -15.84 -6.97
CA VAL A 182 10.14 -15.19 -5.74
C VAL A 182 9.11 -15.46 -4.63
N PRO A 183 9.51 -16.09 -3.52
CA PRO A 183 8.64 -16.17 -2.35
C PRO A 183 8.45 -14.75 -1.82
N GLY A 184 7.21 -14.27 -1.85
CA GLY A 184 6.86 -12.96 -1.32
C GLY A 184 6.54 -13.04 0.16
N TYR A 185 5.66 -12.16 0.58
CA TYR A 185 5.21 -12.06 1.96
C TYR A 185 3.71 -12.32 2.05
N SER A 186 3.27 -12.82 3.19
CA SER A 186 1.86 -13.03 3.49
C SER A 186 1.29 -11.85 4.25
N ALA A 187 0.02 -11.55 3.99
CA ALA A 187 -0.75 -10.66 4.84
C ALA A 187 -0.96 -11.26 6.23
N VAL A 188 -0.90 -10.42 7.26
CA VAL A 188 -1.03 -10.81 8.67
C VAL A 188 -1.77 -9.70 9.44
N PRO A 189 -2.29 -9.96 10.65
CA PRO A 189 -2.93 -8.91 11.44
C PRO A 189 -2.01 -7.72 11.72
N GLY A 190 -2.50 -6.51 11.48
CA GLY A 190 -1.75 -5.25 11.60
C GLY A 190 -0.92 -4.94 10.36
N TRP A 191 0.19 -4.21 10.55
CA TRP A 191 1.05 -3.88 9.41
C TRP A 191 1.70 -5.12 8.79
N ASP A 192 1.63 -5.23 7.46
CA ASP A 192 2.33 -6.25 6.69
C ASP A 192 3.00 -5.69 5.41
N PRO A 193 4.06 -6.36 4.87
CA PRO A 193 4.77 -5.92 3.67
C PRO A 193 4.04 -6.28 2.36
N THR A 194 2.71 -6.33 2.38
CA THR A 194 1.87 -6.51 1.19
C THR A 194 0.81 -5.43 1.05
N THR A 195 0.19 -5.02 2.16
CA THR A 195 -0.90 -4.03 2.21
C THR A 195 -0.69 -2.95 3.27
N GLY A 196 0.42 -3.00 3.99
CA GLY A 196 0.77 -2.00 5.00
C GLY A 196 -0.26 -2.02 6.11
N LEU A 197 -0.79 -0.86 6.47
CA LEU A 197 -1.86 -0.71 7.46
C LEU A 197 -3.26 -1.12 6.93
N GLY A 198 -3.37 -1.57 5.69
CA GLY A 198 -4.64 -1.92 5.06
C GLY A 198 -5.29 -0.75 4.31
N THR A 199 -6.58 -0.90 4.00
CA THR A 199 -7.35 0.10 3.23
C THR A 199 -8.09 1.08 4.15
N PRO A 200 -8.38 2.31 3.70
CA PRO A 200 -8.92 3.32 4.58
C PRO A 200 -10.43 3.18 4.78
N ASN A 201 -10.89 3.23 6.03
CA ASN A 201 -12.24 3.67 6.34
C ASN A 201 -12.25 5.20 6.42
N ALA A 202 -12.41 5.86 5.27
CA ALA A 202 -12.22 7.30 5.15
C ALA A 202 -13.08 8.15 6.11
N GLU A 203 -14.28 7.68 6.47
CA GLU A 203 -15.15 8.42 7.41
C GLU A 203 -14.50 8.55 8.80
N LYS A 204 -13.76 7.53 9.24
CA LYS A 204 -13.10 7.49 10.55
C LYS A 204 -11.67 7.98 10.47
N LEU A 205 -10.92 7.49 9.47
CA LEU A 205 -9.50 7.77 9.32
C LEU A 205 -9.20 9.25 9.12
N LEU A 206 -9.94 9.98 8.28
CA LEU A 206 -9.57 11.36 7.96
C LEU A 206 -9.62 12.30 9.18
N PRO A 207 -10.70 12.35 9.99
CA PRO A 207 -10.70 13.18 11.20
C PRO A 207 -9.65 12.74 12.23
N ASP A 208 -9.44 11.43 12.40
CA ASP A 208 -8.45 10.89 13.35
C ASP A 208 -7.02 11.20 12.89
N LEU A 209 -6.73 11.15 11.59
CA LEU A 209 -5.44 11.52 11.02
C LEU A 209 -5.17 13.01 11.22
N ILE A 210 -6.15 13.88 10.97
CA ILE A 210 -6.02 15.32 11.22
C ILE A 210 -5.68 15.59 12.69
N ALA A 211 -6.32 14.87 13.62
CA ALA A 211 -6.02 14.97 15.05
C ALA A 211 -4.62 14.43 15.41
N ALA A 212 -4.21 13.33 14.78
CA ALA A 212 -2.92 12.69 15.01
C ALA A 212 -1.72 13.53 14.53
N MET A 213 -1.94 14.40 13.54
CA MET A 213 -0.95 15.28 12.91
C MET A 213 -0.67 16.60 13.68
N LYS A 214 -1.31 16.79 14.84
CA LYS A 214 -1.03 17.87 15.80
C LYS A 214 -0.01 17.42 16.85
#